data_AF-A0A2D9HRA6-F1
#
_entry.id   AF-A0A2D9HRA6-F1
#
_cell.length_a   1.000
_cell.length_b   1.000
_cell.length_c   1.000
_cell.angle_alpha   90.00
_cell.angle_beta   90.00
_cell.angle_gamma   90.00
#
_symmetry.space_group_name_H-M   'P 1'
#
loop_
_entity.id
_entity.type
_entity.pdbx_description
1 polymer ?
#
loop_
_entity_poly.entity_id
_entity_poly.type
_entity_poly.pdbx_seq_one_letter_code
_entity_poly.pdbx_strand_id
1 'polypeptide(L)'
;MRKGRQMAFPFSFSVPDIAGSAILLELFAQVHVPSDPVNDSHMPDFKFSRLAKAFTAACFFVLMGGWSHAQDAFPDFSLTVEATPAVAVENATTYRFYVNMMEAGDRMSAVFGNSAKPLVVEVPEGAFNAAENGSWNAVGLTPALFPMFPELQDDTYATVGLTGPASLSELDNAADPQMAVDDAQPGVQAFFTSDGDDELRADSEIGTVWFVLNDASNALPDESMRVLIMQVTTTGSVSGTVNFQVLPEGSLGLGTDEVRTVSFSGEGVFYDADFGPVFGCTDPAACNYNELASDDDGSCLQFDVCGVCDGPGLAEGTCDCDGNVLDAVGVCGGGCLDDVDGDGVCDSEDGCLDVDACNYLEPNTTECDFCSCAEGVAEGTGLVLETFATDVEGGLTCYRLFLEADAPGDVLTAVLGKAGAPLVITTTGTWFQNDGSPYDSHLTFGDGGQELALLGDPTTWTAFEGGAGLLFNDEVGGGWTLDGVQGVSADDQSRIWLGQLTTAGDVFVQFQAQMLAGGTPS
;
A
#
# COMPACT_ATOMS: atom_id res chain seq x y z
N MET A 1 -4.86 8.09 81.14
CA MET A 1 -3.76 8.78 80.43
C MET A 1 -4.17 10.24 80.20
N ARG A 2 -3.20 11.17 80.16
CA ARG A 2 -3.34 12.63 80.34
C ARG A 2 -3.86 13.41 79.10
N LYS A 3 -4.62 14.48 79.38
CA LYS A 3 -4.79 15.84 78.78
C LYS A 3 -4.29 16.20 77.36
N GLY A 4 -5.09 17.07 76.70
CA GLY A 4 -4.68 18.29 75.94
C GLY A 4 -4.89 18.21 74.42
N ARG A 5 -5.83 18.94 73.77
CA ARG A 5 -5.95 20.38 73.40
C ARG A 5 -5.25 20.76 72.06
N GLN A 6 -6.09 21.15 71.09
CA GLN A 6 -5.93 22.01 69.87
C GLN A 6 -4.59 22.12 69.13
N MET A 7 -4.64 22.02 67.79
CA MET A 7 -4.24 23.11 66.89
C MET A 7 -4.84 22.94 65.48
N ALA A 8 -5.17 24.09 64.86
CA ALA A 8 -5.93 24.27 63.61
C ALA A 8 -5.03 24.32 62.37
N PHE A 9 -5.60 24.07 61.18
CA PHE A 9 -5.52 24.88 59.95
C PHE A 9 -6.37 24.21 58.85
N PRO A 10 -7.40 24.86 58.28
CA PRO A 10 -8.09 24.39 57.08
C PRO A 10 -7.59 25.14 55.84
N PHE A 11 -7.39 24.44 54.73
CA PHE A 11 -7.37 25.04 53.40
C PHE A 11 -8.41 24.34 52.53
N SER A 12 -9.54 25.03 52.35
CA SER A 12 -10.53 24.79 51.31
C SER A 12 -10.36 25.89 50.28
N PHE A 13 -10.10 25.54 49.02
CA PHE A 13 -10.26 26.49 47.92
C PHE A 13 -11.73 26.54 47.52
N SER A 14 -12.32 27.72 47.70
CA SER A 14 -13.59 28.12 47.12
C SER A 14 -13.29 29.07 45.96
N VAL A 15 -13.92 28.82 44.82
CA VAL A 15 -13.95 29.73 43.67
C VAL A 15 -14.84 30.93 44.03
N PRO A 16 -14.42 32.20 43.82
CA PRO A 16 -15.34 33.31 43.86
C PRO A 16 -15.72 33.76 42.44
N ASP A 17 -17.02 33.73 42.19
CA ASP A 17 -17.72 34.62 41.26
C ASP A 17 -17.38 36.09 41.56
N ILE A 18 -17.00 36.86 40.53
CA ILE A 18 -17.30 38.28 40.44
C ILE A 18 -17.73 38.62 39.01
N ALA A 19 -19.00 38.99 38.91
CA ALA A 19 -19.63 39.62 37.76
C ALA A 19 -19.15 41.07 37.57
N GLY A 20 -19.20 41.54 36.32
CA GLY A 20 -19.48 42.95 36.03
C GLY A 20 -18.69 43.55 34.88
N SER A 21 -19.32 43.65 33.70
CA SER A 21 -19.75 44.94 33.13
C SER A 21 -20.24 44.74 31.69
N ALA A 22 -21.57 44.62 31.53
CA ALA A 22 -22.25 44.89 30.27
C ALA A 22 -22.78 46.33 30.33
N ILE A 23 -22.30 47.19 29.44
CA ILE A 23 -22.89 48.52 29.21
C ILE A 23 -23.73 48.40 27.94
N LEU A 24 -25.05 48.55 28.12
CA LEU A 24 -26.00 48.84 27.05
C LEU A 24 -25.68 50.20 26.44
N LEU A 25 -25.65 50.28 25.10
CA LEU A 25 -26.04 51.49 24.38
C LEU A 25 -26.98 51.09 23.23
N GLU A 26 -28.21 51.59 23.31
CA GLU A 26 -29.21 51.52 22.26
C GLU A 26 -28.77 52.32 21.03
N LEU A 27 -29.04 51.81 19.82
CA LEU A 27 -29.24 52.67 18.66
C LEU A 27 -30.46 52.19 17.86
N PHE A 28 -31.51 53.02 17.90
CA PHE A 28 -32.66 52.99 17.03
C PHE A 28 -32.26 53.26 15.57
N ALA A 29 -32.79 52.47 14.64
CA ALA A 29 -32.99 52.92 13.25
C ALA A 29 -34.43 52.61 12.83
N GLN A 30 -35.18 53.68 12.58
CA GLN A 30 -36.56 53.70 12.14
C GLN A 30 -36.67 53.33 10.65
N VAL A 31 -37.61 52.45 10.29
CA VAL A 31 -38.16 52.41 8.93
C VAL A 31 -39.51 53.12 8.94
N HIS A 32 -39.53 54.27 8.26
CA HIS A 32 -40.70 55.11 7.99
C HIS A 32 -41.63 54.40 7.00
N VAL A 33 -42.89 54.16 7.38
CA VAL A 33 -43.98 53.86 6.44
C VAL A 33 -44.94 55.05 6.47
N PRO A 34 -45.16 55.77 5.35
CA PRO A 34 -46.12 56.86 5.32
C PRO A 34 -47.55 56.31 5.20
N SER A 35 -48.42 56.82 6.06
CA SER A 35 -49.87 56.68 5.98
C SER A 35 -50.45 57.64 4.95
N ASP A 36 -51.30 57.15 4.04
CA ASP A 36 -52.60 57.78 3.75
C ASP A 36 -53.54 56.85 2.97
N PRO A 37 -54.88 57.03 3.09
CA PRO A 37 -55.87 56.03 2.72
C PRO A 37 -56.46 56.30 1.33
N VAL A 38 -56.66 55.24 0.53
CA VAL A 38 -57.54 55.31 -0.66
C VAL A 38 -58.50 54.13 -0.63
N ASN A 39 -59.76 54.48 -0.45
CA ASN A 39 -60.93 53.69 -0.75
C ASN A 39 -61.07 53.60 -2.27
N ASP A 40 -60.96 52.41 -2.86
CA ASP A 40 -61.81 52.11 -4.01
C ASP A 40 -62.06 50.62 -4.21
N SER A 41 -63.33 50.33 -4.38
CA SER A 41 -63.93 49.08 -4.81
C SER A 41 -63.30 48.56 -6.12
N HIS A 42 -62.86 47.29 -6.14
CA HIS A 42 -63.12 46.32 -7.22
C HIS A 42 -62.32 45.03 -6.97
N MET A 43 -63.04 43.94 -6.69
CA MET A 43 -62.55 42.56 -6.80
C MET A 43 -62.34 42.20 -8.30
N PRO A 44 -61.47 41.24 -8.66
CA PRO A 44 -61.88 39.83 -8.55
C PRO A 44 -60.82 38.82 -8.09
N ASP A 45 -61.33 37.87 -7.30
CA ASP A 45 -60.98 36.45 -7.11
C ASP A 45 -59.83 35.83 -7.93
N PHE A 46 -58.86 35.23 -7.23
CA PHE A 46 -58.28 33.93 -7.62
C PHE A 46 -58.13 33.00 -6.40
N LYS A 47 -58.72 31.81 -6.52
CA LYS A 47 -58.94 30.81 -5.48
C LYS A 47 -57.68 29.99 -5.20
N PHE A 48 -57.27 29.90 -3.93
CA PHE A 48 -56.42 28.80 -3.44
C PHE A 48 -57.28 27.59 -3.11
N SER A 49 -57.07 26.50 -3.86
CA SER A 49 -57.72 25.21 -3.63
C SER A 49 -56.92 24.40 -2.60
N ARG A 50 -57.65 23.99 -1.56
CA ARG A 50 -57.24 23.08 -0.49
C ARG A 50 -56.98 21.67 -1.04
N LEU A 51 -55.93 21.01 -0.55
CA LEU A 51 -56.01 19.59 -0.19
C LEU A 51 -54.97 19.32 0.89
N ALA A 52 -55.49 19.11 2.09
CA ALA A 52 -54.77 18.80 3.30
C ALA A 52 -54.95 17.31 3.62
N LYS A 53 -53.88 16.71 4.16
CA LYS A 53 -53.87 15.60 5.14
C LYS A 53 -54.19 14.18 4.65
N ALA A 54 -53.13 13.37 4.55
CA ALA A 54 -53.08 11.98 5.03
C ALA A 54 -51.71 11.80 5.72
N PHE A 55 -51.69 11.83 7.06
CA PHE A 55 -51.41 10.69 7.95
C PHE A 55 -50.00 10.09 7.80
N THR A 56 -48.98 10.49 8.58
CA THR A 56 -48.61 10.10 9.96
C THR A 56 -47.44 9.10 9.98
N ALA A 57 -46.34 9.52 10.64
CA ALA A 57 -45.26 8.73 11.25
C ALA A 57 -44.32 7.91 10.33
N ALA A 58 -43.16 8.49 10.03
CA ALA A 58 -41.89 7.76 10.01
C ALA A 58 -40.80 8.64 10.62
N CYS A 59 -40.03 8.04 11.52
CA CYS A 59 -39.12 8.64 12.46
C CYS A 59 -37.97 9.45 11.83
N PHE A 60 -37.58 10.48 12.59
CA PHE A 60 -36.24 11.03 12.75
C PHE A 60 -35.10 10.16 12.20
N PHE A 61 -34.38 10.69 11.20
CA PHE A 61 -32.91 10.69 11.10
C PHE A 61 -32.54 11.61 9.93
N VAL A 62 -32.61 12.93 10.14
CA VAL A 62 -31.86 13.86 9.29
C VAL A 62 -30.45 13.88 9.87
N LEU A 63 -29.56 13.19 9.18
CA LEU A 63 -28.11 13.31 9.36
C LEU A 63 -27.77 14.79 9.47
N MET A 64 -27.36 15.22 10.67
CA MET A 64 -26.46 16.35 10.81
C MET A 64 -25.18 15.93 10.10
N GLY A 65 -25.11 16.19 8.79
CA GLY A 65 -23.85 16.27 8.09
C GLY A 65 -23.11 17.45 8.71
N GLY A 66 -22.21 17.12 9.64
CA GLY A 66 -21.28 18.07 10.20
C GLY A 66 -20.61 18.77 9.03
N TRP A 67 -20.85 20.07 8.91
CA TRP A 67 -19.93 20.93 8.22
C TRP A 67 -18.71 20.96 9.13
N SER A 68 -17.80 20.02 8.92
CA SER A 68 -16.40 20.24 9.27
C SER A 68 -16.01 21.46 8.45
N HIS A 69 -15.95 22.61 9.13
CA HIS A 69 -15.09 23.69 8.72
C HIS A 69 -13.72 23.05 8.49
N ALA A 70 -13.36 22.79 7.23
CA ALA A 70 -11.98 23.00 6.87
C ALA A 70 -11.70 24.43 7.32
N GLN A 71 -10.84 24.60 8.33
CA GLN A 71 -10.23 25.89 8.53
C GLN A 71 -9.46 26.13 7.23
N ASP A 72 -10.08 26.88 6.32
CA ASP A 72 -9.37 27.44 5.16
C ASP A 72 -8.06 27.99 5.71
N ALA A 73 -6.94 27.58 5.12
CA ALA A 73 -5.61 28.12 5.41
C ALA A 73 -5.78 29.63 5.56
N PHE A 74 -5.50 30.16 6.76
CA PHE A 74 -5.51 31.59 6.95
C PHE A 74 -4.53 32.13 5.93
N PRO A 75 -4.98 32.92 4.94
CA PRO A 75 -4.01 33.46 4.04
C PRO A 75 -3.17 34.43 4.91
N ASP A 76 -1.86 34.37 4.79
CA ASP A 76 -0.94 35.24 5.54
C ASP A 76 0.08 35.85 4.57
N PHE A 77 0.57 37.04 4.94
CA PHE A 77 1.58 37.74 4.14
C PHE A 77 2.86 36.92 4.10
N SER A 78 3.29 36.56 2.89
CA SER A 78 4.46 35.70 2.66
C SER A 78 5.48 36.37 1.76
N LEU A 79 6.71 35.87 1.77
CA LEU A 79 7.80 36.31 0.90
C LEU A 79 8.02 35.27 -0.19
N THR A 80 7.86 35.64 -1.46
CA THR A 80 8.30 34.84 -2.59
C THR A 80 9.63 35.34 -3.13
N VAL A 81 10.59 34.45 -3.29
CA VAL A 81 11.86 34.71 -3.96
C VAL A 81 11.86 33.95 -5.28
N GLU A 82 11.84 34.68 -6.39
CA GLU A 82 11.92 34.12 -7.73
C GLU A 82 13.34 34.24 -8.28
N ALA A 83 13.89 33.16 -8.82
CA ALA A 83 15.18 33.17 -9.50
C ALA A 83 14.99 33.18 -11.03
N THR A 84 15.65 34.11 -11.71
CA THR A 84 15.71 34.16 -13.17
C THR A 84 17.16 34.29 -13.62
N PRO A 85 17.60 33.64 -14.71
CA PRO A 85 18.93 33.89 -15.25
C PRO A 85 19.12 35.36 -15.57
N ALA A 86 20.25 35.94 -15.13
CA ALA A 86 20.62 37.30 -15.49
C ALA A 86 20.75 37.42 -17.00
N VAL A 87 20.34 38.56 -17.56
CA VAL A 87 20.22 38.73 -19.01
C VAL A 87 21.56 39.07 -19.66
N ALA A 88 22.40 39.84 -18.98
CA ALA A 88 23.67 40.37 -19.46
C ALA A 88 24.86 39.94 -18.60
N VAL A 89 24.65 39.69 -17.31
CA VAL A 89 25.72 39.21 -16.41
C VAL A 89 25.91 37.70 -16.56
N GLU A 90 27.08 37.30 -17.08
CA GLU A 90 27.35 35.89 -17.39
C GLU A 90 27.38 35.01 -16.12
N ASN A 91 26.66 33.88 -16.16
CA ASN A 91 26.55 32.91 -15.06
C ASN A 91 25.97 33.49 -13.75
N ALA A 92 25.28 34.63 -13.81
CA ALA A 92 24.57 35.19 -12.67
C ALA A 92 23.07 34.84 -12.70
N THR A 93 22.48 34.87 -11.51
CA THR A 93 21.05 34.69 -11.26
C THR A 93 20.52 35.95 -10.61
N THR A 94 19.42 36.46 -11.14
CA THR A 94 18.66 37.58 -10.60
C THR A 94 17.53 37.03 -9.74
N TYR A 95 17.61 37.31 -8.43
CA TYR A 95 16.62 36.98 -7.43
C TYR A 95 15.69 38.19 -7.20
N ARG A 96 14.40 37.99 -7.40
CA ARG A 96 13.37 39.01 -7.12
C ARG A 96 12.56 38.62 -5.91
N PHE A 97 12.45 39.56 -4.98
CA PHE A 97 11.78 39.38 -3.70
C PHE A 97 10.42 40.06 -3.74
N TYR A 98 9.37 39.26 -3.63
CA TYR A 98 7.99 39.68 -3.69
C TYR A 98 7.31 39.43 -2.34
N VAL A 99 6.60 40.43 -1.83
CA VAL A 99 5.67 40.23 -0.71
C VAL A 99 4.32 39.89 -1.31
N ASN A 100 3.80 38.71 -0.97
CA ASN A 100 2.46 38.29 -1.37
C ASN A 100 1.43 38.95 -0.43
N MET A 101 0.47 39.62 -1.04
CA MET A 101 -0.61 40.33 -0.38
C MET A 101 -1.87 39.47 -0.32
N MET A 102 -2.74 39.86 0.61
CA MET A 102 -3.94 39.11 0.95
C MET A 102 -5.14 39.60 0.15
N GLU A 103 -5.25 40.92 0.07
CA GLU A 103 -6.33 41.63 -0.59
C GLU A 103 -5.75 42.68 -1.53
N ALA A 104 -6.45 42.98 -2.62
CA ALA A 104 -5.98 43.95 -3.62
C ALA A 104 -5.85 45.38 -3.05
N GLY A 105 -6.47 45.65 -1.90
CA GLY A 105 -6.41 46.92 -1.18
C GLY A 105 -5.28 47.02 -0.16
N ASP A 106 -4.52 45.94 0.09
CA ASP A 106 -3.39 45.96 1.01
C ASP A 106 -2.25 46.80 0.45
N ARG A 107 -1.49 47.45 1.34
CA ARG A 107 -0.41 48.36 0.95
C ARG A 107 0.90 47.96 1.59
N MET A 108 1.92 47.77 0.76
CA MET A 108 3.29 47.66 1.20
C MET A 108 3.79 49.02 1.72
N SER A 109 4.10 49.10 3.00
CA SER A 109 4.58 50.33 3.63
C SER A 109 6.09 50.44 3.54
N ALA A 110 6.79 49.46 4.11
CA ALA A 110 8.22 49.58 4.38
C ALA A 110 8.91 48.24 4.58
N VAL A 111 10.17 48.14 4.17
CA VAL A 111 11.10 47.09 4.60
C VAL A 111 12.09 47.70 5.56
N PHE A 112 12.38 47.00 6.67
CA PHE A 112 13.18 47.57 7.74
C PHE A 112 14.06 46.53 8.46
N GLY A 113 15.04 47.01 9.22
CA GLY A 113 15.85 46.22 10.13
C GLY A 113 16.32 47.04 11.32
N ASN A 114 16.40 46.42 12.49
CA ASN A 114 16.92 47.02 13.73
C ASN A 114 17.46 45.94 14.67
N SER A 115 17.93 46.33 15.85
CA SER A 115 18.55 45.42 16.82
C SER A 115 17.61 44.33 17.37
N ALA A 116 16.30 44.51 17.29
CA ALA A 116 15.31 43.52 17.70
C ALA A 116 14.85 42.62 16.54
N LYS A 117 14.76 43.17 15.33
CA LYS A 117 14.39 42.48 14.09
C LYS A 117 15.45 42.80 13.04
N PRO A 118 16.59 42.08 13.01
CA PRO A 118 17.65 42.36 12.06
C PRO A 118 17.18 42.04 10.65
N LEU A 119 17.50 42.91 9.69
CA LEU A 119 17.39 42.64 8.26
C LEU A 119 18.76 42.18 7.77
N VAL A 120 18.82 40.99 7.19
CA VAL A 120 20.05 40.39 6.67
C VAL A 120 19.76 39.76 5.32
N VAL A 121 20.55 40.10 4.30
CA VAL A 121 20.59 39.37 3.01
C VAL A 121 22.04 39.03 2.73
N GLU A 122 22.37 37.76 2.84
CA GLU A 122 23.69 37.21 2.57
C GLU A 122 23.78 36.79 1.10
N VAL A 123 24.89 37.16 0.48
CA VAL A 123 25.20 36.92 -0.92
C VAL A 123 26.69 36.55 -0.99
N PRO A 124 27.10 35.32 -0.61
CA PRO A 124 28.51 34.99 -0.35
C PRO A 124 29.47 35.24 -1.52
N GLU A 125 28.95 35.19 -2.76
CA GLU A 125 29.68 35.43 -4.00
C GLU A 125 29.65 36.89 -4.45
N GLY A 126 29.05 37.79 -3.65
CA GLY A 126 28.91 39.21 -3.91
C GLY A 126 27.66 39.57 -4.71
N ALA A 127 27.04 40.70 -4.37
CA ALA A 127 25.98 41.33 -5.13
C ALA A 127 26.56 42.10 -6.32
N PHE A 128 25.97 41.89 -7.49
CA PHE A 128 26.32 42.63 -8.70
C PHE A 128 25.74 44.04 -8.63
N ASN A 129 26.60 45.05 -8.80
CA ASN A 129 26.19 46.45 -8.95
C ASN A 129 26.85 47.10 -10.18
N ALA A 130 26.04 47.55 -11.14
CA ALA A 130 26.51 48.21 -12.35
C ALA A 130 27.01 49.63 -12.05
N ALA A 131 28.18 50.00 -12.60
CA ALA A 131 28.79 51.32 -12.35
C ALA A 131 27.96 52.50 -12.89
N GLU A 132 27.10 52.23 -13.86
CA GLU A 132 26.20 53.18 -14.49
C GLU A 132 24.96 53.48 -13.62
N ASN A 133 24.66 52.64 -12.63
CA ASN A 133 23.64 52.95 -11.63
C ASN A 133 24.25 53.75 -10.47
N GLY A 134 23.84 55.02 -10.36
CA GLY A 134 24.22 55.89 -9.25
C GLY A 134 23.24 55.92 -8.07
N SER A 135 22.21 55.07 -8.06
CA SER A 135 21.14 55.04 -7.06
C SER A 135 21.04 53.67 -6.39
N TRP A 136 20.70 53.67 -5.11
CA TRP A 136 20.44 52.44 -4.33
C TRP A 136 19.08 51.79 -4.64
N ASN A 137 18.21 52.51 -5.35
CA ASN A 137 16.86 52.09 -5.68
C ASN A 137 16.61 52.08 -7.19
N ALA A 138 15.40 51.65 -7.58
CA ALA A 138 14.97 51.51 -8.96
C ALA A 138 15.08 52.79 -9.83
N VAL A 139 15.28 53.98 -9.25
CA VAL A 139 15.55 55.24 -9.99
C VAL A 139 16.78 55.12 -10.90
N GLY A 140 17.73 54.27 -10.50
CA GLY A 140 18.92 53.95 -11.29
C GLY A 140 18.66 53.35 -12.66
N LEU A 141 17.56 52.59 -12.77
CA LEU A 141 17.31 51.66 -13.86
C LEU A 141 16.58 52.35 -15.01
N THR A 142 17.27 53.27 -15.68
CA THR A 142 16.66 54.03 -16.78
C THR A 142 16.56 53.15 -18.04
N PRO A 143 15.35 52.77 -18.51
CA PRO A 143 15.22 51.79 -19.60
C PRO A 143 15.81 52.25 -20.94
N ALA A 144 15.93 53.57 -21.14
CA ALA A 144 16.58 54.14 -22.32
C ALA A 144 18.09 53.82 -22.40
N LEU A 145 18.72 53.41 -21.29
CA LEU A 145 20.14 53.05 -21.23
C LEU A 145 20.38 51.55 -21.48
N PHE A 146 19.39 50.67 -21.32
CA PHE A 146 19.56 49.22 -21.47
C PHE A 146 20.15 48.78 -22.83
N PRO A 147 19.84 49.41 -23.98
CA PRO A 147 20.49 49.05 -25.25
C PRO A 147 21.99 49.36 -25.30
N MET A 148 22.46 50.30 -24.46
CA MET A 148 23.87 50.70 -24.37
C MET A 148 24.60 49.99 -23.24
N PHE A 149 23.90 49.73 -22.14
CA PHE A 149 24.38 49.09 -20.92
C PHE A 149 23.36 48.02 -20.49
N PRO A 150 23.35 46.86 -21.15
CA PRO A 150 22.37 45.81 -20.87
C PRO A 150 22.49 45.26 -19.45
N GLU A 151 23.67 45.30 -18.85
CA GLU A 151 23.93 44.93 -17.45
C GLU A 151 23.13 45.74 -16.42
N LEU A 152 22.68 46.96 -16.75
CA LEU A 152 21.86 47.78 -15.85
C LEU A 152 20.54 47.12 -15.43
N GLN A 153 19.99 46.22 -16.24
CA GLN A 153 18.71 45.59 -15.90
C GLN A 153 18.84 44.44 -14.89
N ASP A 154 20.06 43.90 -14.77
CA ASP A 154 20.41 42.85 -13.80
C ASP A 154 20.95 43.46 -12.50
N ASP A 155 20.87 44.77 -12.32
CA ASP A 155 21.44 45.45 -11.19
C ASP A 155 20.75 45.12 -9.86
N THR A 156 21.46 45.26 -8.74
CA THR A 156 20.92 45.02 -7.39
C THR A 156 20.33 46.31 -6.84
N TYR A 157 19.05 46.29 -6.44
CA TYR A 157 18.37 47.49 -5.95
C TYR A 157 17.22 47.17 -4.99
N ALA A 158 16.94 48.11 -4.09
CA ALA A 158 15.73 48.11 -3.28
C ALA A 158 14.58 48.87 -3.95
N THR A 159 13.35 48.44 -3.71
CA THR A 159 12.17 49.01 -4.33
C THR A 159 10.92 48.83 -3.47
N VAL A 160 9.82 49.45 -3.88
CA VAL A 160 8.46 49.07 -3.46
C VAL A 160 7.60 49.13 -4.72
N GLY A 161 7.29 47.96 -5.29
CA GLY A 161 6.43 47.78 -6.47
C GLY A 161 6.94 48.40 -7.77
N LEU A 162 8.23 48.78 -7.87
CA LEU A 162 8.80 49.37 -9.07
C LEU A 162 9.95 48.54 -9.64
N THR A 163 9.99 48.37 -10.95
CA THR A 163 11.13 47.77 -11.70
C THR A 163 11.99 48.82 -12.42
N GLY A 164 11.77 50.10 -12.11
CA GLY A 164 12.44 51.26 -12.68
C GLY A 164 12.00 52.55 -12.00
N PRO A 165 12.39 53.73 -12.51
CA PRO A 165 12.00 55.00 -11.91
C PRO A 165 10.49 55.16 -11.86
N ALA A 166 9.94 55.66 -10.74
CA ALA A 166 8.51 55.90 -10.58
C ALA A 166 7.94 56.78 -11.70
N SER A 167 8.72 57.79 -12.14
CA SER A 167 8.37 58.69 -13.25
C SER A 167 8.16 58.00 -14.61
N LEU A 168 8.62 56.75 -14.77
CA LEU A 168 8.48 55.95 -15.99
C LEU A 168 7.55 54.73 -15.82
N SER A 169 6.98 54.53 -14.63
CA SER A 169 6.23 53.32 -14.27
C SER A 169 4.81 53.23 -14.84
N GLU A 170 4.34 54.25 -15.57
CA GLU A 170 2.96 54.40 -16.07
C GLU A 170 1.86 54.42 -14.98
N LEU A 171 2.23 54.26 -13.70
CA LEU A 171 1.34 54.29 -12.55
C LEU A 171 1.07 55.74 -12.09
N ASP A 172 -0.20 56.07 -11.90
CA ASP A 172 -0.62 57.36 -11.34
C ASP A 172 -0.17 57.47 -9.87
N ASN A 173 0.48 58.57 -9.49
CA ASN A 173 0.99 58.79 -8.12
C ASN A 173 2.00 57.74 -7.64
N ALA A 174 2.77 57.13 -8.54
CA ALA A 174 3.91 56.32 -8.10
C ALA A 174 5.00 57.20 -7.49
N ALA A 175 5.68 56.67 -6.47
CA ALA A 175 6.76 57.35 -5.77
C ALA A 175 7.98 56.44 -5.62
N ASP A 176 9.16 57.00 -5.86
CA ASP A 176 10.42 56.32 -5.60
C ASP A 176 10.62 56.15 -4.09
N PRO A 177 11.07 54.96 -3.63
CA PRO A 177 11.21 54.68 -2.20
C PRO A 177 12.26 55.61 -1.58
N GLN A 178 11.97 56.05 -0.36
CA GLN A 178 12.89 56.83 0.47
C GLN A 178 13.57 55.89 1.46
N MET A 179 14.83 56.16 1.79
CA MET A 179 15.57 55.41 2.80
C MET A 179 15.92 56.32 3.97
N ALA A 180 15.70 55.83 5.19
CA ALA A 180 16.26 56.37 6.40
C ALA A 180 17.22 55.32 6.98
N VAL A 181 18.50 55.65 7.03
CA VAL A 181 19.58 54.77 7.48
C VAL A 181 20.20 55.34 8.75
N ASP A 182 20.66 54.46 9.63
CA ASP A 182 21.53 54.84 10.73
C ASP A 182 22.92 55.18 10.16
N ASP A 183 23.43 56.38 10.46
CA ASP A 183 24.78 56.81 10.07
C ASP A 183 25.87 55.84 10.58
N ALA A 184 25.58 55.03 11.60
CA ALA A 184 26.47 53.98 12.09
C ALA A 184 26.50 52.70 11.22
N GLN A 185 25.59 52.53 10.25
CA GLN A 185 25.49 51.39 9.33
C GLN A 185 25.36 51.82 7.86
N PRO A 186 26.37 52.49 7.28
CA PRO A 186 26.34 52.87 5.87
C PRO A 186 26.32 51.67 4.90
N GLY A 187 26.62 50.46 5.40
CA GLY A 187 26.64 49.22 4.61
C GLY A 187 25.31 48.89 3.92
N VAL A 188 24.18 49.34 4.46
CA VAL A 188 22.86 49.10 3.83
C VAL A 188 22.76 49.76 2.46
N GLN A 189 23.19 51.02 2.36
CA GLN A 189 23.19 51.71 1.08
C GLN A 189 24.34 51.22 0.19
N ALA A 190 25.49 50.86 0.78
CA ALA A 190 26.64 50.34 0.06
C ALA A 190 26.31 49.06 -0.70
N PHE A 191 25.51 48.15 -0.13
CA PHE A 191 25.09 46.91 -0.76
C PHE A 191 24.41 47.10 -2.12
N PHE A 192 23.68 48.20 -2.33
CA PHE A 192 23.00 48.54 -3.59
C PHE A 192 23.80 49.49 -4.49
N THR A 193 25.04 49.81 -4.12
CA THR A 193 25.85 50.81 -4.84
C THR A 193 27.30 50.38 -5.05
N SER A 194 27.78 49.36 -4.33
CA SER A 194 29.15 48.84 -4.38
C SER A 194 29.13 47.41 -4.93
N ASP A 195 29.83 47.19 -6.02
CA ASP A 195 29.92 45.85 -6.64
C ASP A 195 30.71 44.88 -5.75
N GLY A 196 30.18 43.67 -5.59
CA GLY A 196 30.81 42.59 -4.84
C GLY A 196 30.58 42.60 -3.33
N ASP A 197 29.70 43.45 -2.79
CA ASP A 197 29.30 43.39 -1.38
C ASP A 197 28.58 42.07 -1.08
N ASP A 198 28.99 41.39 0.00
CA ASP A 198 28.57 40.02 0.32
C ASP A 198 27.42 39.94 1.34
N GLU A 199 27.05 41.06 1.97
CA GLU A 199 26.01 41.12 2.98
C GLU A 199 25.31 42.49 3.02
N LEU A 200 23.97 42.47 2.94
CA LEU A 200 23.12 43.57 3.39
C LEU A 200 22.78 43.33 4.85
N ARG A 201 23.14 44.23 5.75
CA ARG A 201 22.83 44.09 7.18
C ARG A 201 22.35 45.39 7.81
N ALA A 202 21.16 45.35 8.41
CA ALA A 202 20.59 46.40 9.25
C ALA A 202 20.12 45.82 10.59
N ASP A 203 20.92 46.04 11.64
CA ASP A 203 20.68 45.53 13.00
C ASP A 203 21.03 46.55 14.10
N SER A 204 21.17 47.84 13.75
CA SER A 204 21.43 48.89 14.74
C SER A 204 20.22 49.19 15.61
N GLU A 205 20.45 49.88 16.74
CA GLU A 205 19.41 50.30 17.66
C GLU A 205 18.46 51.34 17.03
N ILE A 206 18.96 52.20 16.15
CA ILE A 206 18.15 53.18 15.40
C ILE A 206 17.41 52.47 14.25
N GLY A 207 18.07 51.49 13.62
CA GLY A 207 17.57 50.72 12.50
C GLY A 207 17.72 51.43 11.16
N THR A 208 17.38 50.70 10.11
CA THR A 208 17.28 51.20 8.73
C THR A 208 15.93 50.81 8.15
N VAL A 209 15.36 51.69 7.34
CA VAL A 209 14.08 51.47 6.67
C VAL A 209 14.11 52.08 5.28
N TRP A 210 13.54 51.38 4.30
CA TRP A 210 13.10 52.01 3.06
C TRP A 210 11.60 51.84 2.89
N PHE A 211 10.94 52.92 2.48
CA PHE A 211 9.49 53.03 2.49
C PHE A 211 8.97 53.94 1.39
N VAL A 212 7.68 53.82 1.11
CA VAL A 212 6.88 54.78 0.34
C VAL A 212 5.77 55.33 1.21
N LEU A 213 5.21 56.48 0.83
CA LEU A 213 4.05 57.01 1.54
C LEU A 213 2.80 56.19 1.21
N ASN A 214 1.83 56.19 2.12
CA ASN A 214 0.61 55.39 2.02
C ASN A 214 -0.27 55.72 0.80
N ASP A 215 -0.09 56.87 0.17
CA ASP A 215 -0.79 57.31 -1.03
C ASP A 215 -0.12 56.86 -2.34
N ALA A 216 1.10 56.32 -2.28
CA ALA A 216 1.82 55.80 -3.43
C ALA A 216 1.06 54.62 -4.05
N SER A 217 0.84 54.64 -5.36
CA SER A 217 0.12 53.57 -6.07
C SER A 217 0.94 52.29 -6.21
N ASN A 218 2.26 52.42 -6.33
CA ASN A 218 3.21 51.31 -6.37
C ASN A 218 3.33 50.53 -5.05
N ALA A 219 2.65 50.98 -3.98
CA ALA A 219 2.51 50.21 -2.75
C ALA A 219 1.44 49.12 -2.85
N LEU A 220 0.53 49.20 -3.82
CA LEU A 220 -0.52 48.20 -4.03
C LEU A 220 0.03 46.97 -4.76
N PRO A 221 -0.52 45.77 -4.49
CA PRO A 221 -0.14 44.57 -5.20
C PRO A 221 -0.44 44.67 -6.70
N ASP A 222 0.38 43.97 -7.49
CA ASP A 222 0.15 43.73 -8.91
C ASP A 222 -1.01 42.75 -9.17
N GLU A 223 -1.28 42.42 -10.44
CA GLU A 223 -2.33 41.47 -10.84
C GLU A 223 -2.13 40.05 -10.25
N SER A 224 -0.92 39.72 -9.80
CA SER A 224 -0.59 38.45 -9.16
C SER A 224 -0.73 38.50 -7.64
N MET A 225 -1.25 39.60 -7.08
CA MET A 225 -1.34 39.87 -5.64
C MET A 225 0.02 40.04 -4.96
N ARG A 226 1.01 40.64 -5.64
CA ARG A 226 2.39 40.73 -5.11
C ARG A 226 2.99 42.13 -5.24
N VAL A 227 3.90 42.48 -4.34
CA VAL A 227 4.70 43.71 -4.40
C VAL A 227 6.18 43.38 -4.39
N LEU A 228 6.91 43.80 -5.42
CA LEU A 228 8.37 43.68 -5.48
C LEU A 228 9.01 44.59 -4.42
N ILE A 229 9.94 44.07 -3.61
CA ILE A 229 10.62 44.86 -2.56
C ILE A 229 12.13 45.00 -2.77
N MET A 230 12.75 44.09 -3.51
CA MET A 230 14.14 44.19 -3.93
C MET A 230 14.45 43.21 -5.06
N GLN A 231 15.50 43.51 -5.81
CA GLN A 231 16.14 42.62 -6.76
C GLN A 231 17.62 42.48 -6.36
N VAL A 232 18.13 41.26 -6.31
CA VAL A 232 19.54 40.96 -6.01
C VAL A 232 20.08 40.05 -7.11
N THR A 233 21.18 40.43 -7.73
CA THR A 233 21.84 39.60 -8.72
C THR A 233 23.18 39.13 -8.21
N THR A 234 23.45 37.83 -8.33
CA THR A 234 24.72 37.24 -7.92
C THR A 234 25.03 35.98 -8.74
N THR A 235 26.30 35.57 -8.75
CA THR A 235 26.69 34.24 -9.26
C THR A 235 26.48 33.11 -8.24
N GLY A 236 26.16 33.49 -7.00
CA GLY A 236 25.96 32.60 -5.86
C GLY A 236 24.51 32.35 -5.49
N SER A 237 24.31 31.96 -4.23
CA SER A 237 23.00 31.82 -3.61
C SER A 237 22.67 33.03 -2.73
N VAL A 238 21.38 33.27 -2.49
CA VAL A 238 20.89 34.27 -1.54
C VAL A 238 20.24 33.59 -0.32
N SER A 239 20.49 34.11 0.88
CA SER A 239 19.83 33.66 2.10
C SER A 239 19.75 34.79 3.12
N GLY A 240 18.87 34.67 4.12
CA GLY A 240 18.82 35.64 5.21
C GLY A 240 17.44 35.82 5.81
N THR A 241 17.19 37.02 6.34
CA THR A 241 15.94 37.41 7.00
C THR A 241 15.51 38.80 6.56
N VAL A 242 14.28 38.93 6.07
CA VAL A 242 13.67 40.20 5.67
C VAL A 242 12.52 40.54 6.61
N ASN A 243 12.44 41.80 7.03
CA ASN A 243 11.31 42.31 7.79
C ASN A 243 10.55 43.34 6.97
N PHE A 244 9.24 43.18 6.86
CA PHE A 244 8.40 44.06 6.09
C PHE A 244 7.13 44.42 6.84
N GLN A 245 6.58 45.59 6.51
CA GLN A 245 5.36 46.13 7.08
C GLN A 245 4.31 46.28 5.97
N VAL A 246 3.14 45.69 6.21
CA VAL A 246 1.96 45.80 5.36
C VAL A 246 0.87 46.54 6.13
N LEU A 247 0.10 47.35 5.41
CA LEU A 247 -1.12 47.98 5.88
C LEU A 247 -2.30 47.22 5.24
N PRO A 248 -2.95 46.29 5.96
CA PRO A 248 -4.12 45.58 5.44
C PRO A 248 -5.26 46.55 5.13
N GLU A 249 -6.21 46.15 4.26
CA GLU A 249 -7.37 46.96 3.83
C GLU A 249 -7.90 47.90 4.93
N GLY A 250 -7.45 49.15 4.85
CA GLY A 250 -7.73 50.20 5.81
C GLY A 250 -7.71 51.52 5.06
N SER A 251 -8.86 52.21 5.04
CA SER A 251 -9.02 53.51 4.37
C SER A 251 -7.89 54.45 4.82
N LEU A 252 -6.94 54.72 3.92
CA LEU A 252 -5.80 55.64 4.11
C LEU A 252 -4.77 55.24 5.19
N GLY A 253 -4.61 53.95 5.53
CA GLY A 253 -3.58 53.53 6.49
C GLY A 253 -3.91 53.85 7.95
N LEU A 254 -5.19 53.74 8.31
CA LEU A 254 -5.65 53.79 9.71
C LEU A 254 -5.91 52.39 10.31
N GLY A 255 -5.41 51.33 9.65
CA GLY A 255 -5.44 49.96 10.14
C GLY A 255 -4.37 49.69 11.20
N THR A 256 -4.40 48.50 11.80
CA THR A 256 -3.29 47.99 12.60
C THR A 256 -2.17 47.56 11.65
N ASP A 257 -1.01 48.20 11.76
CA ASP A 257 0.17 47.83 10.98
C ASP A 257 0.52 46.36 11.23
N GLU A 258 0.63 45.58 10.15
CA GLU A 258 1.07 44.19 10.22
C GLU A 258 2.54 44.11 9.87
N VAL A 259 3.32 43.50 10.76
CA VAL A 259 4.76 43.32 10.59
C VAL A 259 5.04 41.83 10.46
N ARG A 260 5.88 41.46 9.50
CA ARG A 260 6.39 40.10 9.33
C ARG A 260 7.91 40.08 9.32
N THR A 261 8.47 39.01 9.87
CA THR A 261 9.90 38.67 9.87
C THR A 261 10.04 37.30 9.23
N VAL A 262 10.55 37.28 7.99
CA VAL A 262 10.61 36.07 7.18
C VAL A 262 12.05 35.69 6.89
N SER A 263 12.43 34.47 7.25
CA SER A 263 13.71 33.88 6.90
C SER A 263 13.59 33.10 5.60
N PHE A 264 14.57 33.23 4.72
CA PHE A 264 14.59 32.61 3.40
C PHE A 264 15.96 32.03 3.05
N SER A 265 15.97 31.07 2.13
CA SER A 265 17.19 30.49 1.55
C SER A 265 16.90 30.01 0.14
N GLY A 266 17.55 30.64 -0.84
CA GLY A 266 17.33 30.39 -2.27
C GLY A 266 15.98 30.91 -2.77
N GLU A 267 15.47 30.25 -3.82
CA GLU A 267 14.14 30.51 -4.38
C GLU A 267 13.04 29.76 -3.62
N GLY A 268 11.83 30.30 -3.61
CA GLY A 268 10.68 29.66 -2.97
C GLY A 268 9.68 30.64 -2.38
N VAL A 269 8.71 30.09 -1.64
CA VAL A 269 7.75 30.87 -0.83
C VAL A 269 8.08 30.62 0.64
N PHE A 270 8.23 31.70 1.39
CA PHE A 270 8.66 31.70 2.78
C PHE A 270 7.65 32.47 3.62
N TYR A 271 7.51 32.05 4.87
CA TYR A 271 6.52 32.57 5.79
C TYR A 271 7.17 33.02 7.09
N ASP A 272 6.50 33.90 7.82
CA ASP A 272 6.89 34.23 9.19
C ASP A 272 6.72 32.97 10.06
N ALA A 273 7.69 32.70 10.92
CA ALA A 273 7.66 31.50 11.77
C ALA A 273 6.49 31.50 12.77
N ASP A 274 5.98 32.68 13.13
CA ASP A 274 4.90 32.84 14.12
C ASP A 274 3.50 32.90 13.48
N PHE A 275 3.41 33.19 12.17
CA PHE A 275 2.13 33.44 11.46
C PHE A 275 1.93 32.58 10.21
N GLY A 276 2.97 31.89 9.77
CA GLY A 276 2.94 31.04 8.59
C GLY A 276 2.09 29.78 8.72
N PRO A 277 1.85 29.08 7.59
CA PRO A 277 1.12 27.85 7.57
C PRO A 277 1.86 26.78 8.38
N VAL A 278 1.11 26.05 9.19
CA VAL A 278 1.62 24.87 9.86
C VAL A 278 1.43 23.71 8.89
N PHE A 279 2.53 23.22 8.34
CA PHE A 279 2.53 22.07 7.45
C PHE A 279 2.34 20.77 8.23
N GLY A 280 1.47 19.89 7.73
CA GLY A 280 1.27 18.54 8.26
C GLY A 280 -0.01 17.92 7.71
N CYS A 281 -0.29 16.68 8.09
CA CYS A 281 -1.50 16.02 7.59
C CYS A 281 -2.78 16.69 8.12
N THR A 282 -3.61 17.22 7.21
CA THR A 282 -4.89 17.87 7.53
C THR A 282 -6.10 16.93 7.43
N ASP A 283 -5.91 15.66 7.01
CA ASP A 283 -6.99 14.69 6.93
C ASP A 283 -7.30 14.09 8.32
N PRO A 284 -8.49 14.35 8.90
CA PRO A 284 -8.85 13.83 10.22
C PRO A 284 -9.02 12.30 10.27
N ALA A 285 -9.10 11.62 9.12
CA ALA A 285 -9.11 10.16 9.04
C ALA A 285 -7.69 9.55 9.01
N ALA A 286 -6.66 10.35 8.77
CA ALA A 286 -5.28 9.88 8.74
C ALA A 286 -4.74 9.60 10.15
N CYS A 287 -3.85 8.63 10.25
CA CYS A 287 -3.28 8.20 11.53
C CYS A 287 -2.24 9.18 12.11
N ASN A 288 -1.71 10.06 11.28
CA ASN A 288 -0.80 11.14 11.66
C ASN A 288 -1.44 12.54 11.49
N TYR A 289 -2.78 12.61 11.55
CA TYR A 289 -3.51 13.88 11.55
C TYR A 289 -2.93 14.86 12.58
N ASN A 290 -2.67 16.08 12.14
CA ASN A 290 -2.21 17.18 12.98
C ASN A 290 -3.28 18.26 13.03
N GLU A 291 -3.96 18.41 14.17
CA GLU A 291 -4.99 19.44 14.35
C GLU A 291 -4.47 20.88 14.27
N LEU A 292 -3.17 21.07 14.41
CA LEU A 292 -2.53 22.38 14.24
C LEU A 292 -2.14 22.66 12.79
N ALA A 293 -2.14 21.66 11.91
CA ALA A 293 -1.79 21.85 10.51
C ALA A 293 -2.88 22.65 9.78
N SER A 294 -2.48 23.75 9.14
CA SER A 294 -3.35 24.53 8.26
C SER A 294 -3.27 24.06 6.81
N ASP A 295 -2.15 23.44 6.43
CA ASP A 295 -1.85 23.08 5.05
C ASP A 295 -1.29 21.66 4.96
N ASP A 296 -1.87 20.87 4.05
CA ASP A 296 -1.44 19.50 3.81
C ASP A 296 -0.06 19.48 3.13
N ASP A 297 0.90 18.84 3.78
CA ASP A 297 2.25 18.63 3.24
C ASP A 297 2.38 17.30 2.47
N GLY A 298 1.26 16.59 2.28
CA GLY A 298 1.22 15.29 1.64
C GLY A 298 1.79 14.16 2.50
N SER A 299 2.02 14.40 3.79
CA SER A 299 2.51 13.39 4.72
C SER A 299 1.41 12.47 5.26
N CYS A 300 0.14 12.66 4.89
CA CYS A 300 -0.98 11.88 5.42
C CYS A 300 -0.80 10.36 5.24
N LEU A 301 -0.79 9.65 6.36
CA LEU A 301 -0.66 8.21 6.44
C LEU A 301 -2.03 7.59 6.75
N GLN A 302 -2.31 6.45 6.12
CA GLN A 302 -3.53 5.70 6.35
C GLN A 302 -3.26 4.55 7.34
N PHE A 303 -4.28 4.19 8.10
CA PHE A 303 -4.27 2.93 8.83
C PHE A 303 -4.40 1.78 7.82
N ASP A 304 -3.55 0.76 7.96
CA ASP A 304 -3.75 -0.49 7.25
C ASP A 304 -4.93 -1.29 7.85
N VAL A 305 -5.20 -2.46 7.27
CA VAL A 305 -6.25 -3.38 7.77
C VAL A 305 -6.01 -3.87 9.20
N CYS A 306 -4.78 -3.74 9.70
CA CYS A 306 -4.36 -4.08 11.05
C CYS A 306 -4.38 -2.90 12.02
N GLY A 307 -4.83 -1.73 11.59
CA GLY A 307 -4.85 -0.52 12.39
C GLY A 307 -3.45 0.03 12.68
N VAL A 308 -2.44 -0.36 11.89
CA VAL A 308 -1.08 0.18 11.98
C VAL A 308 -0.94 1.33 11.00
N CYS A 309 -0.44 2.46 11.50
CA CYS A 309 -0.20 3.66 10.70
C CYS A 309 0.93 3.41 9.70
N ASP A 310 0.65 3.58 8.39
CA ASP A 310 1.57 3.23 7.29
C ASP A 310 2.10 1.79 7.39
N GLY A 311 1.24 0.90 7.88
CA GLY A 311 1.57 -0.52 8.02
C GLY A 311 1.59 -1.24 6.67
N PRO A 312 2.32 -2.36 6.57
CA PRO A 312 2.38 -3.17 5.34
C PRO A 312 1.08 -3.91 5.04
N GLY A 313 0.05 -3.83 5.91
CA GLY A 313 -1.15 -4.64 5.83
C GLY A 313 -0.92 -6.08 6.27
N LEU A 314 -1.72 -7.00 5.71
CA LEU A 314 -1.54 -8.44 5.93
C LEU A 314 -0.33 -8.93 5.15
N ALA A 315 0.52 -9.71 5.81
CA ALA A 315 1.59 -10.41 5.14
C ALA A 315 1.03 -11.46 4.15
N GLU A 316 1.75 -11.76 3.07
CA GLU A 316 1.29 -12.74 2.07
C GLU A 316 1.06 -14.12 2.72
N GLY A 317 -0.13 -14.69 2.47
CA GLY A 317 -0.52 -16.00 3.01
C GLY A 317 -1.11 -15.96 4.42
N THR A 318 -1.15 -14.80 5.08
CA THR A 318 -1.80 -14.65 6.39
C THR A 318 -3.26 -14.21 6.23
N CYS A 319 -4.08 -14.63 7.17
CA CYS A 319 -5.51 -14.33 7.21
C CYS A 319 -5.86 -13.32 8.33
N ASP A 320 -4.91 -12.98 9.20
CA ASP A 320 -5.05 -11.91 10.17
C ASP A 320 -3.71 -11.19 10.46
N CYS A 321 -3.82 -10.18 11.32
CA CYS A 321 -2.76 -9.26 11.71
C CYS A 321 -1.78 -9.84 12.74
N ASP A 322 -2.14 -10.95 13.37
CA ASP A 322 -1.23 -11.71 14.23
C ASP A 322 -0.37 -12.68 13.39
N GLY A 323 -0.59 -12.69 12.07
CA GLY A 323 0.15 -13.51 11.11
C GLY A 323 -0.37 -14.95 11.05
N ASN A 324 -1.59 -15.23 11.52
CA ASN A 324 -2.17 -16.56 11.42
C ASN A 324 -2.46 -16.90 9.96
N VAL A 325 -2.45 -18.20 9.66
CA VAL A 325 -2.81 -18.76 8.36
C VAL A 325 -4.10 -19.57 8.49
N LEU A 326 -4.75 -19.80 7.36
CA LEU A 326 -5.88 -20.71 7.30
C LEU A 326 -5.37 -22.14 7.56
N ASP A 327 -5.99 -22.89 8.48
CA ASP A 327 -5.70 -24.32 8.67
C ASP A 327 -6.32 -25.18 7.53
N ALA A 328 -6.22 -26.51 7.60
CA ALA A 328 -6.84 -27.42 6.63
C ALA A 328 -8.38 -27.35 6.60
N VAL A 329 -9.02 -26.79 7.65
CA VAL A 329 -10.46 -26.41 7.62
C VAL A 329 -10.69 -24.93 7.28
N GLY A 330 -9.68 -24.22 6.82
CA GLY A 330 -9.78 -22.83 6.42
C GLY A 330 -10.02 -21.86 7.58
N VAL A 331 -9.76 -22.24 8.83
CA VAL A 331 -9.94 -21.37 9.99
C VAL A 331 -8.63 -20.63 10.26
N CYS A 332 -8.73 -19.31 10.28
CA CYS A 332 -7.61 -18.43 10.55
C CYS A 332 -7.10 -18.61 11.98
N GLY A 333 -5.88 -19.15 12.11
CA GLY A 333 -5.36 -19.56 13.43
C GLY A 333 -6.16 -20.69 14.05
N GLY A 334 -6.88 -21.43 13.21
CA GLY A 334 -7.76 -22.53 13.60
C GLY A 334 -7.00 -23.79 13.95
N GLY A 335 -7.75 -24.71 14.55
CA GLY A 335 -7.25 -26.02 14.95
C GLY A 335 -8.11 -27.13 14.38
N CYS A 336 -8.27 -27.19 13.03
CA CYS A 336 -8.52 -28.45 12.33
C CYS A 336 -7.90 -29.58 13.17
N LEU A 337 -8.72 -30.55 13.57
CA LEU A 337 -8.25 -31.53 14.54
C LEU A 337 -7.12 -32.38 13.94
N ASP A 338 -7.24 -32.74 12.66
CA ASP A 338 -6.31 -33.57 11.87
C ASP A 338 -6.76 -33.53 10.39
N ASP A 339 -5.91 -33.71 9.34
CA ASP A 339 -6.09 -33.80 7.85
C ASP A 339 -5.10 -34.85 7.27
N VAL A 340 -5.46 -36.15 7.20
CA VAL A 340 -4.49 -37.27 7.07
C VAL A 340 -4.16 -37.55 5.63
N ASP A 341 -5.13 -37.46 4.74
CA ASP A 341 -4.92 -37.77 3.33
C ASP A 341 -4.36 -36.57 2.56
N GLY A 342 -4.28 -35.40 3.20
CA GLY A 342 -3.43 -34.29 2.76
C GLY A 342 -3.88 -33.70 1.44
N ASP A 343 -5.16 -33.84 1.15
CA ASP A 343 -5.84 -33.13 0.07
C ASP A 343 -6.18 -31.67 0.48
N GLY A 344 -5.88 -31.30 1.73
CA GLY A 344 -6.23 -30.02 2.33
C GLY A 344 -7.56 -30.06 3.08
N VAL A 345 -7.97 -31.23 3.60
CA VAL A 345 -9.21 -31.49 4.34
C VAL A 345 -8.97 -32.23 5.64
N CYS A 346 -9.56 -31.72 6.71
CA CYS A 346 -9.47 -32.35 8.03
C CYS A 346 -9.93 -33.85 8.06
N ASP A 347 -9.13 -34.78 8.56
CA ASP A 347 -9.33 -36.18 8.95
C ASP A 347 -10.67 -36.53 9.58
N SER A 348 -11.17 -35.62 10.41
CA SER A 348 -12.52 -35.75 10.94
C SER A 348 -13.58 -35.82 9.83
N GLU A 349 -13.18 -35.64 8.58
CA GLU A 349 -13.95 -35.60 7.34
C GLU A 349 -13.39 -36.55 6.23
N ASP A 350 -12.48 -37.49 6.55
CA ASP A 350 -11.89 -38.52 5.62
C ASP A 350 -12.68 -39.89 5.61
N GLY A 351 -12.58 -40.73 4.54
CA GLY A 351 -13.41 -41.93 4.21
C GLY A 351 -12.92 -43.34 4.66
N CYS A 352 -13.53 -44.46 4.21
CA CYS A 352 -13.23 -45.84 4.70
C CYS A 352 -11.86 -46.40 4.27
N LEU A 353 -11.04 -46.77 5.26
CA LEU A 353 -9.64 -47.21 5.11
C LEU A 353 -9.38 -48.71 5.32
N ASP A 354 -10.41 -49.58 5.30
CA ASP A 354 -10.23 -51.04 5.46
C ASP A 354 -10.23 -51.79 4.11
N VAL A 355 -9.09 -52.37 3.74
CA VAL A 355 -8.82 -53.07 2.47
C VAL A 355 -9.65 -54.34 2.26
N ASP A 356 -10.15 -54.96 3.34
CA ASP A 356 -11.01 -56.14 3.24
C ASP A 356 -12.48 -55.77 2.94
N ALA A 357 -12.79 -54.46 2.93
CA ALA A 357 -14.08 -53.94 2.52
C ALA A 357 -14.16 -53.76 1.00
N CYS A 358 -15.29 -54.15 0.43
CA CYS A 358 -15.59 -54.06 -0.99
C CYS A 358 -15.77 -52.61 -1.48
N ASN A 359 -15.86 -51.63 -0.56
CA ASN A 359 -15.89 -50.19 -0.83
C ASN A 359 -14.65 -49.44 -0.30
N TYR A 360 -13.50 -50.11 -0.19
CA TYR A 360 -12.22 -49.52 0.20
C TYR A 360 -11.82 -48.36 -0.74
N LEU A 361 -11.43 -47.22 -0.15
CA LEU A 361 -11.03 -45.97 -0.83
C LEU A 361 -12.10 -45.29 -1.69
N GLU A 362 -13.38 -45.56 -1.43
CA GLU A 362 -14.45 -44.80 -2.09
C GLU A 362 -14.65 -43.45 -1.39
N PRO A 363 -14.35 -42.31 -2.05
CA PRO A 363 -14.51 -40.99 -1.43
C PRO A 363 -16.01 -40.71 -1.19
N ASN A 364 -16.32 -40.26 0.04
CA ASN A 364 -17.67 -39.93 0.58
C ASN A 364 -18.47 -41.05 1.28
N THR A 365 -17.86 -42.15 1.72
CA THR A 365 -18.57 -43.21 2.48
C THR A 365 -18.18 -43.23 3.96
N THR A 366 -19.17 -43.33 4.85
CA THR A 366 -18.97 -43.27 6.32
C THR A 366 -18.98 -44.65 7.02
N GLU A 367 -19.17 -45.77 6.30
CA GLU A 367 -19.07 -47.15 6.85
C GLU A 367 -18.49 -48.13 5.80
N CYS A 368 -17.73 -49.12 6.28
CA CYS A 368 -17.06 -50.15 5.47
C CYS A 368 -17.95 -51.39 5.23
N ASP A 369 -18.10 -51.85 3.99
CA ASP A 369 -18.92 -53.01 3.58
C ASP A 369 -18.06 -54.24 3.23
N PHE A 370 -18.25 -55.38 3.89
CA PHE A 370 -17.40 -56.57 3.73
C PHE A 370 -18.12 -57.71 2.99
N CYS A 371 -17.51 -58.23 1.92
CA CYS A 371 -18.07 -59.37 1.17
C CYS A 371 -17.96 -60.69 1.96
N SER A 372 -19.02 -61.51 1.97
CA SER A 372 -19.15 -62.67 2.88
C SER A 372 -18.17 -63.81 2.59
N CYS A 373 -17.01 -63.82 3.25
CA CYS A 373 -16.12 -64.97 3.38
C CYS A 373 -16.66 -65.93 4.45
N ALA A 374 -17.55 -66.85 4.06
CA ALA A 374 -17.91 -68.00 4.90
C ALA A 374 -17.41 -69.30 4.25
N GLU A 375 -16.38 -69.87 4.88
CA GLU A 375 -15.98 -71.29 4.86
C GLU A 375 -15.33 -71.84 3.58
N GLY A 376 -14.00 -71.74 3.49
CA GLY A 376 -13.19 -72.56 2.59
C GLY A 376 -11.70 -72.45 2.92
N VAL A 377 -11.12 -73.53 3.44
CA VAL A 377 -9.72 -73.62 3.88
C VAL A 377 -8.79 -73.65 2.67
N ALA A 378 -7.72 -72.84 2.69
CA ALA A 378 -6.64 -72.88 1.71
C ALA A 378 -5.81 -74.17 1.88
N GLU A 379 -6.05 -75.19 1.07
CA GLU A 379 -5.08 -76.27 0.82
C GLU A 379 -4.13 -75.78 -0.30
N GLY A 380 -2.84 -76.07 -0.15
CA GLY A 380 -1.80 -75.48 -1.01
C GLY A 380 -1.78 -76.09 -2.41
N THR A 381 -2.25 -75.34 -3.39
CA THR A 381 -2.05 -75.58 -4.83
C THR A 381 -0.55 -75.49 -5.16
N GLY A 382 0.01 -76.49 -5.87
CA GLY A 382 1.45 -76.57 -6.16
C GLY A 382 1.92 -75.53 -7.18
N LEU A 383 3.17 -75.05 -7.07
CA LEU A 383 3.80 -74.20 -8.08
C LEU A 383 4.95 -74.95 -8.76
N VAL A 384 4.98 -74.88 -10.09
CA VAL A 384 6.01 -75.52 -10.92
C VAL A 384 6.69 -74.47 -11.78
N LEU A 385 8.01 -74.43 -11.71
CA LEU A 385 8.85 -73.59 -12.56
C LEU A 385 9.68 -74.50 -13.48
N GLU A 386 9.41 -74.47 -14.77
CA GLU A 386 10.11 -75.30 -15.77
C GLU A 386 11.12 -74.47 -16.57
N THR A 387 12.29 -75.04 -16.82
CA THR A 387 13.27 -74.43 -17.74
C THR A 387 12.81 -74.61 -19.18
N PHE A 388 12.53 -73.50 -19.85
CA PHE A 388 12.10 -73.49 -21.25
C PHE A 388 13.29 -73.40 -22.21
N ALA A 389 14.25 -72.51 -21.94
CA ALA A 389 15.46 -72.34 -22.75
C ALA A 389 16.63 -71.79 -21.91
N THR A 390 17.86 -72.12 -22.27
CA THR A 390 19.09 -71.63 -21.63
C THR A 390 20.01 -70.96 -22.66
N ASP A 391 20.89 -70.08 -22.18
CA ASP A 391 21.86 -69.31 -22.98
C ASP A 391 21.20 -68.41 -24.05
N VAL A 392 20.05 -67.82 -23.70
CA VAL A 392 19.32 -66.88 -24.57
C VAL A 392 19.77 -65.45 -24.31
N GLU A 393 19.70 -64.59 -25.34
CA GLU A 393 19.98 -63.14 -25.25
C GLU A 393 21.28 -62.76 -24.50
N GLY A 394 22.33 -63.57 -24.69
CA GLY A 394 23.65 -63.33 -24.09
C GLY A 394 23.88 -63.97 -22.71
N GLY A 395 23.26 -65.12 -22.43
CA GLY A 395 23.57 -65.95 -21.25
C GLY A 395 22.44 -66.12 -20.24
N LEU A 396 21.21 -65.73 -20.59
CA LEU A 396 20.05 -65.80 -19.70
C LEU A 396 19.37 -67.18 -19.77
N THR A 397 18.57 -67.50 -18.75
CA THR A 397 17.70 -68.67 -18.71
C THR A 397 16.24 -68.24 -18.65
N CYS A 398 15.42 -68.81 -19.53
CA CYS A 398 13.98 -68.57 -19.62
C CYS A 398 13.23 -69.71 -18.93
N TYR A 399 12.32 -69.35 -18.03
CA TYR A 399 11.47 -70.27 -17.29
C TYR A 399 9.99 -70.04 -17.62
N ARG A 400 9.17 -71.09 -17.43
CA ARG A 400 7.70 -70.99 -17.46
C ARG A 400 7.12 -71.36 -16.11
N LEU A 401 6.27 -70.49 -15.58
CA LEU A 401 5.63 -70.64 -14.29
C LEU A 401 4.22 -71.21 -14.46
N PHE A 402 3.96 -72.33 -13.78
CA PHE A 402 2.65 -73.00 -13.77
C PHE A 402 2.12 -73.16 -12.34
N LEU A 403 0.81 -73.10 -12.22
CA LEU A 403 0.04 -73.49 -11.04
C LEU A 403 -0.58 -74.88 -11.26
N GLU A 404 -0.39 -75.81 -10.33
CA GLU A 404 -0.94 -77.17 -10.37
C GLU A 404 -2.31 -77.21 -9.70
N ALA A 405 -3.38 -77.29 -10.49
CA ALA A 405 -4.73 -77.46 -9.99
C ALA A 405 -4.96 -78.90 -9.48
N ASP A 406 -5.92 -79.06 -8.56
CA ASP A 406 -6.24 -80.37 -7.97
C ASP A 406 -6.94 -81.30 -8.97
N ALA A 407 -7.72 -80.75 -9.90
CA ALA A 407 -8.40 -81.50 -10.95
C ALA A 407 -8.40 -80.79 -12.32
N PRO A 408 -8.45 -81.56 -13.42
CA PRO A 408 -8.68 -80.99 -14.76
C PRO A 408 -10.12 -80.47 -14.84
N GLY A 409 -10.30 -79.18 -14.56
CA GLY A 409 -11.61 -78.51 -14.48
C GLY A 409 -11.70 -77.38 -13.46
N ASP A 410 -10.76 -77.29 -12.51
CA ASP A 410 -10.71 -76.15 -11.59
C ASP A 410 -10.34 -74.87 -12.31
N VAL A 411 -10.93 -73.76 -11.85
CA VAL A 411 -10.84 -72.45 -12.49
C VAL A 411 -10.11 -71.47 -11.59
N LEU A 412 -8.98 -70.94 -12.04
CA LEU A 412 -8.30 -69.84 -11.35
C LEU A 412 -9.00 -68.52 -11.70
N THR A 413 -9.32 -67.70 -10.70
CA THR A 413 -9.95 -66.38 -10.91
C THR A 413 -9.00 -65.24 -10.62
N ALA A 414 -8.12 -65.33 -9.63
CA ALA A 414 -7.18 -64.26 -9.32
C ALA A 414 -5.91 -64.79 -8.64
N VAL A 415 -4.81 -64.08 -8.84
CA VAL A 415 -3.57 -64.23 -8.07
C VAL A 415 -3.38 -62.96 -7.26
N LEU A 416 -3.19 -63.07 -5.95
CA LEU A 416 -3.24 -61.96 -5.01
C LEU A 416 -2.16 -62.12 -3.92
N GLY A 417 -1.83 -61.03 -3.25
CA GLY A 417 -1.11 -61.08 -1.98
C GLY A 417 -1.08 -59.73 -1.28
N LYS A 418 -0.97 -59.77 0.04
CA LYS A 418 -0.96 -58.60 0.93
C LYS A 418 -0.16 -58.88 2.19
N ALA A 419 -0.05 -57.89 3.07
CA ALA A 419 0.60 -58.04 4.36
C ALA A 419 0.07 -59.27 5.13
N GLY A 420 1.00 -60.16 5.51
CA GLY A 420 0.69 -61.44 6.17
C GLY A 420 0.65 -62.66 5.24
N ALA A 421 0.40 -62.47 3.95
CA ALA A 421 0.51 -63.49 2.91
C ALA A 421 0.90 -62.84 1.56
N PRO A 422 2.19 -62.49 1.39
CA PRO A 422 2.63 -61.63 0.29
C PRO A 422 2.62 -62.32 -1.07
N LEU A 423 2.48 -61.50 -2.11
CA LEU A 423 2.78 -61.85 -3.50
C LEU A 423 4.22 -61.42 -3.78
N VAL A 424 5.07 -62.38 -4.12
CA VAL A 424 6.50 -62.18 -4.38
C VAL A 424 6.84 -62.94 -5.65
N ILE A 425 7.30 -62.23 -6.69
CA ILE A 425 7.93 -62.80 -7.89
C ILE A 425 9.22 -62.02 -8.13
N THR A 426 10.33 -62.59 -7.66
CA THR A 426 11.63 -61.90 -7.68
C THR A 426 12.72 -62.79 -8.24
N THR A 427 13.80 -62.16 -8.66
CA THR A 427 15.03 -62.86 -9.03
C THR A 427 16.22 -62.20 -8.36
N THR A 428 17.31 -62.94 -8.15
CA THR A 428 18.58 -62.37 -7.67
C THR A 428 19.29 -61.50 -8.71
N GLY A 429 18.86 -61.59 -9.98
CA GLY A 429 19.27 -60.71 -11.08
C GLY A 429 18.22 -59.65 -11.40
N THR A 430 17.98 -59.42 -12.69
CA THR A 430 16.90 -58.57 -13.22
C THR A 430 16.12 -59.35 -14.27
N TRP A 431 14.82 -59.07 -14.40
CA TRP A 431 14.02 -59.65 -15.48
C TRP A 431 14.39 -59.05 -16.82
N PHE A 432 14.44 -59.90 -17.82
CA PHE A 432 14.65 -59.48 -19.18
C PHE A 432 13.34 -58.91 -19.74
N GLN A 433 13.38 -57.65 -20.16
CA GLN A 433 12.26 -56.89 -20.71
C GLN A 433 12.60 -56.36 -22.11
N ASN A 434 11.92 -56.88 -23.13
CA ASN A 434 12.07 -56.50 -24.54
C ASN A 434 10.85 -56.94 -25.37
N ASP A 435 9.94 -55.99 -25.62
CA ASP A 435 8.61 -56.07 -26.26
C ASP A 435 8.56 -56.64 -27.71
N GLY A 436 9.62 -57.30 -28.17
CA GLY A 436 9.66 -58.01 -29.45
C GLY A 436 10.48 -59.31 -29.44
N SER A 437 11.03 -59.70 -28.29
CA SER A 437 11.74 -60.96 -28.13
C SER A 437 10.77 -62.07 -27.67
N PRO A 438 10.86 -63.30 -28.20
CA PRO A 438 10.06 -64.40 -27.70
C PRO A 438 10.41 -64.83 -26.26
N TYR A 439 11.51 -64.30 -25.70
CA TYR A 439 11.98 -64.59 -24.35
C TYR A 439 11.68 -63.47 -23.35
N ASP A 440 10.81 -62.54 -23.72
CA ASP A 440 10.38 -61.45 -22.85
C ASP A 440 9.68 -61.96 -21.59
N SER A 441 9.96 -61.32 -20.45
CA SER A 441 9.40 -61.73 -19.16
C SER A 441 8.04 -61.07 -18.96
N HIS A 442 6.99 -61.88 -18.85
CA HIS A 442 5.64 -61.36 -18.69
C HIS A 442 4.80 -62.32 -17.85
N LEU A 443 3.79 -61.77 -17.20
CA LEU A 443 2.77 -62.58 -16.57
C LEU A 443 1.63 -62.85 -17.55
N THR A 444 1.01 -64.00 -17.36
CA THR A 444 -0.17 -64.37 -18.11
C THR A 444 -1.15 -65.13 -17.24
N PHE A 445 -2.22 -65.56 -17.87
CA PHE A 445 -3.27 -66.31 -17.24
C PHE A 445 -3.85 -67.24 -18.30
N GLY A 446 -3.45 -68.51 -18.29
CA GLY A 446 -3.79 -69.48 -19.33
C GLY A 446 -2.91 -69.37 -20.58
N ASP A 447 -3.49 -69.64 -21.75
CA ASP A 447 -2.79 -69.80 -23.04
C ASP A 447 -2.12 -68.52 -23.61
N GLY A 448 -1.95 -67.45 -22.83
CA GLY A 448 -1.13 -66.29 -23.25
C GLY A 448 -1.85 -65.23 -24.10
N GLY A 449 -3.15 -65.35 -24.34
CA GLY A 449 -3.87 -64.53 -25.33
C GLY A 449 -4.97 -63.61 -24.79
N GLN A 450 -5.10 -63.47 -23.46
CA GLN A 450 -6.19 -62.73 -22.80
C GLN A 450 -5.67 -61.52 -22.03
N GLU A 451 -6.48 -60.46 -21.95
CA GLU A 451 -6.13 -59.20 -21.28
C GLU A 451 -6.23 -59.35 -19.76
N LEU A 452 -5.19 -58.90 -19.05
CA LEU A 452 -5.10 -58.99 -17.59
C LEU A 452 -5.58 -57.68 -16.95
N ALA A 453 -6.35 -57.80 -15.87
CA ALA A 453 -6.60 -56.70 -14.95
C ALA A 453 -5.58 -56.77 -13.80
N LEU A 454 -4.72 -55.75 -13.73
CA LEU A 454 -3.69 -55.61 -12.70
C LEU A 454 -4.25 -54.87 -11.48
N LEU A 455 -3.93 -55.35 -10.29
CA LEU A 455 -4.43 -54.87 -9.00
C LEU A 455 -3.26 -54.44 -8.11
N GLY A 456 -3.48 -53.44 -7.25
CA GLY A 456 -2.44 -52.84 -6.40
C GLY A 456 -1.66 -51.73 -7.12
N ASP A 457 -0.54 -51.32 -6.54
CA ASP A 457 0.26 -50.17 -7.01
C ASP A 457 0.71 -50.34 -8.49
N PRO A 458 0.27 -49.46 -9.41
CA PRO A 458 0.68 -49.48 -10.81
C PRO A 458 2.17 -49.27 -11.03
N THR A 459 2.86 -48.63 -10.08
CA THR A 459 4.31 -48.41 -10.18
C THR A 459 5.09 -49.70 -10.00
N THR A 460 4.63 -50.63 -9.16
CA THR A 460 5.21 -51.97 -8.99
C THR A 460 5.06 -52.81 -10.26
N TRP A 461 3.91 -52.71 -10.94
CA TRP A 461 3.67 -53.35 -12.23
C TRP A 461 4.57 -52.78 -13.32
N THR A 462 4.64 -51.45 -13.40
CA THR A 462 5.54 -50.76 -14.35
C THR A 462 7.00 -51.10 -14.07
N ALA A 463 7.39 -51.28 -12.80
CA ALA A 463 8.73 -51.67 -12.42
C ALA A 463 9.04 -53.12 -12.85
N PHE A 464 8.07 -54.03 -12.77
CA PHE A 464 8.21 -55.40 -13.28
C PHE A 464 8.43 -55.42 -14.81
N GLU A 465 7.62 -54.66 -15.55
CA GLU A 465 7.79 -54.43 -17.00
C GLU A 465 9.09 -53.64 -17.31
N GLY A 466 9.70 -53.02 -16.30
CA GLY A 466 11.03 -52.41 -16.36
C GLY A 466 12.18 -53.32 -15.94
N GLY A 467 11.91 -54.58 -15.55
CA GLY A 467 12.92 -55.59 -15.21
C GLY A 467 13.10 -55.84 -13.71
N ALA A 468 12.30 -55.23 -12.85
CA ALA A 468 12.38 -55.35 -11.39
C ALA A 468 11.51 -56.48 -10.82
N GLY A 469 11.77 -56.90 -9.59
CA GLY A 469 10.93 -57.89 -8.91
C GLY A 469 9.53 -57.35 -8.58
N LEU A 470 8.53 -58.22 -8.60
CA LEU A 470 7.16 -57.93 -8.20
C LEU A 470 6.98 -58.31 -6.72
N LEU A 471 6.60 -57.35 -5.88
CA LEU A 471 6.39 -57.56 -4.45
C LEU A 471 5.17 -56.76 -3.97
N PHE A 472 4.15 -57.46 -3.47
CA PHE A 472 3.03 -56.87 -2.74
C PHE A 472 2.96 -57.52 -1.35
N ASN A 473 3.30 -56.72 -0.33
CA ASN A 473 3.31 -57.13 1.09
C ASN A 473 2.90 -55.96 2.02
N ASP A 474 2.21 -54.97 1.47
CA ASP A 474 1.61 -53.89 2.25
C ASP A 474 0.15 -54.24 2.57
N GLU A 475 -0.48 -53.41 3.41
CA GLU A 475 -1.85 -53.64 3.84
C GLU A 475 -2.84 -53.59 2.66
N VAL A 476 -2.55 -52.81 1.62
CA VAL A 476 -3.36 -52.69 0.40
C VAL A 476 -3.32 -53.96 -0.45
N GLY A 477 -2.16 -54.59 -0.56
CA GLY A 477 -1.90 -55.75 -1.40
C GLY A 477 -1.89 -55.46 -2.90
N GLY A 478 -1.79 -56.52 -3.68
CA GLY A 478 -1.80 -56.44 -5.14
C GLY A 478 -1.87 -57.82 -5.78
N GLY A 479 -2.02 -57.85 -7.11
CA GLY A 479 -2.27 -59.09 -7.82
C GLY A 479 -2.78 -58.90 -9.23
N TRP A 480 -3.17 -59.97 -9.90
CA TRP A 480 -3.75 -59.87 -11.23
C TRP A 480 -4.84 -60.91 -11.46
N THR A 481 -5.78 -60.57 -12.35
CA THR A 481 -6.93 -61.39 -12.75
C THR A 481 -7.18 -61.23 -14.25
N LEU A 482 -8.14 -61.97 -14.80
CA LEU A 482 -8.60 -61.79 -16.18
C LEU A 482 -9.66 -60.71 -16.26
N ASP A 483 -9.54 -59.81 -17.22
CA ASP A 483 -10.56 -58.80 -17.47
C ASP A 483 -11.80 -59.41 -18.15
N GLY A 484 -12.98 -59.15 -17.58
CA GLY A 484 -14.27 -59.50 -18.17
C GLY A 484 -14.64 -61.00 -18.27
N VAL A 485 -13.86 -61.93 -17.70
CA VAL A 485 -14.10 -63.38 -17.78
C VAL A 485 -14.07 -64.05 -16.40
N GLN A 486 -14.82 -65.14 -16.23
CA GLN A 486 -14.98 -65.89 -14.97
C GLN A 486 -13.75 -66.77 -14.58
N GLY A 487 -12.55 -66.48 -15.10
CA GLY A 487 -11.33 -67.25 -14.85
C GLY A 487 -10.94 -68.27 -15.94
N VAL A 488 -9.87 -69.03 -15.72
CA VAL A 488 -9.31 -70.03 -16.66
C VAL A 488 -9.27 -71.42 -16.04
N SER A 489 -9.72 -72.43 -16.80
CA SER A 489 -9.64 -73.84 -16.40
C SER A 489 -8.26 -74.45 -16.63
N ALA A 490 -7.83 -75.36 -15.76
CA ALA A 490 -6.60 -76.13 -15.92
C ALA A 490 -6.55 -76.99 -17.21
N ASP A 491 -5.34 -77.20 -17.74
CA ASP A 491 -5.08 -78.01 -18.92
C ASP A 491 -5.27 -79.54 -18.68
N ASP A 492 -5.08 -80.36 -19.72
CA ASP A 492 -5.19 -81.83 -19.64
C ASP A 492 -4.19 -82.48 -18.65
N GLN A 493 -3.21 -81.73 -18.15
CA GLN A 493 -2.23 -82.14 -17.14
C GLN A 493 -2.50 -81.51 -15.76
N SER A 494 -3.67 -80.87 -15.59
CA SER A 494 -4.07 -80.11 -14.40
C SER A 494 -3.17 -78.91 -14.10
N ARG A 495 -2.68 -78.21 -15.13
CA ARG A 495 -1.80 -77.03 -14.94
C ARG A 495 -2.37 -75.78 -15.59
N ILE A 496 -2.08 -74.63 -14.98
CA ILE A 496 -2.44 -73.30 -15.49
C ILE A 496 -1.16 -72.50 -15.68
N TRP A 497 -0.93 -71.99 -16.88
CA TRP A 497 0.24 -71.16 -17.18
C TRP A 497 0.03 -69.73 -16.66
N LEU A 498 0.99 -69.22 -15.89
CA LEU A 498 0.91 -67.92 -15.22
C LEU A 498 1.93 -66.89 -15.70
N GLY A 499 2.89 -67.30 -16.53
CA GLY A 499 3.88 -66.37 -17.05
C GLY A 499 5.16 -67.01 -17.54
N GLN A 500 5.95 -66.21 -18.23
CA GLN A 500 7.30 -66.50 -18.66
C GLN A 500 8.26 -65.57 -17.91
N LEU A 501 9.33 -66.12 -17.35
CA LEU A 501 10.27 -65.41 -16.49
C LEU A 501 11.70 -65.66 -16.99
N THR A 502 12.38 -64.63 -17.50
CA THR A 502 13.74 -64.75 -18.07
C THR A 502 14.74 -63.93 -17.29
N THR A 503 15.78 -64.59 -16.77
CA THR A 503 16.80 -63.95 -15.90
C THR A 503 18.13 -64.71 -15.95
N ALA A 504 19.21 -64.06 -15.52
CA ALA A 504 20.49 -64.69 -15.25
C ALA A 504 20.60 -65.24 -13.80
N GLY A 505 19.65 -64.89 -12.93
CA GLY A 505 19.67 -65.22 -11.50
C GLY A 505 18.73 -66.37 -11.12
N ASP A 506 18.66 -66.63 -9.82
CA ASP A 506 17.70 -67.57 -9.24
C ASP A 506 16.32 -66.91 -9.14
N VAL A 507 15.25 -67.70 -9.22
CA VAL A 507 13.85 -67.22 -9.22
C VAL A 507 13.15 -67.62 -7.92
N PHE A 508 12.42 -66.68 -7.31
CA PHE A 508 11.60 -66.91 -6.11
C PHE A 508 10.16 -66.46 -6.36
N VAL A 509 9.19 -67.36 -6.12
CA VAL A 509 7.76 -67.13 -6.36
C VAL A 509 6.94 -67.58 -5.15
N GLN A 510 6.03 -66.71 -4.68
CA GLN A 510 5.04 -66.99 -3.65
C GLN A 510 3.83 -66.07 -3.85
N PHE A 511 2.60 -66.58 -3.71
CA PHE A 511 1.38 -65.77 -3.75
C PHE A 511 0.17 -66.56 -3.24
N GLN A 512 -0.97 -65.89 -3.12
CA GLN A 512 -2.27 -66.52 -2.92
C GLN A 512 -3.02 -66.63 -4.25
N ALA A 513 -3.70 -67.75 -4.46
CA ALA A 513 -4.51 -67.99 -5.64
C ALA A 513 -5.97 -68.16 -5.22
N GLN A 514 -6.88 -67.48 -5.91
CA GLN A 514 -8.31 -67.67 -5.77
C GLN A 514 -8.78 -68.68 -6.81
N MET A 515 -9.23 -69.84 -6.34
CA MET A 515 -9.68 -70.95 -7.17
C MET A 515 -11.18 -71.20 -6.98
N LEU A 516 -11.87 -71.51 -8.08
CA LEU A 516 -13.23 -72.03 -8.11
C LEU A 516 -13.17 -73.51 -8.50
N ALA A 517 -13.69 -74.39 -7.64
CA ALA A 517 -13.68 -75.83 -7.89
C ALA A 517 -14.67 -76.21 -9.02
N GLY A 518 -14.17 -76.90 -10.05
CA GLY A 518 -14.98 -77.44 -11.15
C GLY A 518 -15.32 -78.90 -10.89
N GLY A 519 -16.58 -79.24 -10.63
CA GLY A 519 -17.01 -80.56 -10.13
C GLY A 519 -16.54 -81.78 -10.95
N THR A 520 -16.39 -82.99 -10.41
CA THR A 520 -16.77 -83.58 -9.10
C THR A 520 -15.68 -84.54 -8.61
N PRO A 521 -15.51 -84.70 -7.27
CA PRO A 521 -14.66 -85.73 -6.69
C PRO A 521 -15.33 -87.11 -6.83
N SER A 522 -14.60 -88.11 -7.35
CA SER A 522 -14.97 -89.53 -7.19
C SER A 522 -13.74 -90.43 -7.16
#